data_AF-A0A8T0KKW9-F1
#
_entry.id   AF-A0A8T0KKW9-F1
#
_cell.length_a   1.000
_cell.length_b   1.000
_cell.length_c   1.000
_cell.angle_alpha   90.00
_cell.angle_beta   90.00
_cell.angle_gamma   90.00
#
_symmetry.space_group_name_H-M   'P 1'
#
loop_
_entity.id
_entity.type
_entity.pdbx_description
1 polymer ?
#
loop_
_entity_poly.entity_id
_entity_poly.type
_entity_poly.pdbx_seq_one_letter_code
_entity_poly.pdbx_strand_id
1 'polypeptide(L)'
;MTVTLNAYNVVAARCAAEYLEMTEDVDRRNLVLKIEVFLNSSIFRCWKDSIIVLQTSKSLLPWSEDLKIIGRCIDSIASKTSVDPAYITWSYTYNRKLAEPDKIVEDKMTFLEKIESVPKDWWVEDICELDIDLYKRVMVAVKSKGRMDGLVIGEALKTYALRWIPDSVDTLVSGANASRTKSVVETIVCLLPYDNGIGCSCSFLLKLLRVAILVSANESSTKELMKSISLKLHEACVKDLLIPVRSPQTTTYDVHLVQGLLNQYMNDKKGSCGMEVVEEKHGEDEYTLARRSLLNVGKLVDGYLGEIAHDPNLGLSSFADLAQSIPGFARPDHDGLYRAIDIYLKEHPELTKAERKKLCGLMDVRKLTADASMHAAQNEYLPLRVVVQVLFFDQVRSSISFQSLGHNSTYDPSSSPMNRDEGCKKMMEDSCQPLNNQMSHLRIKDEELHKNGKLGKKNGKNSKSGLQLLPSRSRRIFDKLWSVRKVLGENRSSDTSGSSSSPTSLGHGDTKSCSLSLRHQRHSIS
;
A
#
# COMPACT_ATOMS: atom_id res chain seq x y z
N MET A 1 21.43 43.90 15.48
CA MET A 1 21.15 42.64 14.77
C MET A 1 19.68 42.62 14.41
N THR A 2 19.33 42.46 13.13
CA THR A 2 17.94 42.33 12.67
C THR A 2 17.60 40.86 12.50
N VAL A 3 16.40 40.45 12.91
CA VAL A 3 15.89 39.08 12.76
C VAL A 3 14.59 39.13 11.97
N THR A 4 14.58 38.53 10.79
CA THR A 4 13.39 38.44 9.93
C THR A 4 12.55 37.24 10.34
N LEU A 5 11.26 37.46 10.61
CA LEU A 5 10.31 36.39 10.90
C LEU A 5 9.91 35.66 9.62
N ASN A 6 9.84 34.33 9.68
CA ASN A 6 9.43 33.45 8.60
C ASN A 6 8.85 32.14 9.16
N ALA A 7 8.35 31.26 8.28
CA ALA A 7 7.74 29.99 8.67
C ALA A 7 8.63 29.06 9.53
N TYR A 8 9.96 29.18 9.44
CA TYR A 8 10.90 28.32 10.19
C TYR A 8 11.17 28.80 11.62
N ASN A 9 10.99 30.10 11.92
CA ASN A 9 11.35 30.68 13.22
C ASN A 9 10.18 31.32 13.98
N VAL A 10 9.03 31.54 13.31
CA VAL A 10 7.87 32.24 13.91
C VAL A 10 7.29 31.52 15.13
N VAL A 11 7.31 30.18 15.17
CA VAL A 11 6.80 29.42 16.32
C VAL A 11 7.69 29.61 17.54
N ALA A 12 9.01 29.50 17.38
CA ALA A 12 9.97 29.73 18.46
C ALA A 12 9.87 31.16 18.99
N ALA A 13 9.76 32.14 18.09
CA ALA A 13 9.56 33.54 18.46
C ALA A 13 8.23 33.75 19.20
N ARG A 14 7.13 33.10 18.78
CA ARG A 14 5.82 33.20 19.44
C ARG A 14 5.83 32.59 20.84
N CYS A 15 6.48 31.44 21.03
CA CYS A 15 6.59 30.78 22.32
C CYS A 15 7.50 31.57 23.28
N ALA A 16 8.64 32.08 22.80
CA ALA A 16 9.52 32.93 23.60
C ALA A 16 8.86 34.26 24.00
N ALA A 17 8.09 34.88 23.10
CA ALA A 17 7.34 36.09 23.40
C ALA A 17 6.24 35.87 24.46
N GLU A 18 5.62 34.68 24.49
CA GLU A 18 4.69 34.30 25.57
C GLU A 18 5.42 34.11 26.90
N TYR A 19 6.52 33.33 26.89
CA TYR A 19 7.31 33.03 28.10
C TYR A 19 7.87 34.29 28.77
N LEU A 20 8.19 35.31 27.97
CA LEU A 20 8.69 36.61 28.43
C LEU A 20 7.57 37.65 28.66
N GLU A 21 6.30 37.22 28.63
CA GLU A 21 5.11 38.06 28.86
C GLU A 21 5.08 39.34 28.00
N MET A 22 5.57 39.27 26.75
CA MET A 22 5.70 40.40 25.82
C MET A 22 4.34 40.79 25.19
N THR A 23 3.41 41.20 26.06
CA THR A 23 2.02 41.54 25.78
C THR A 23 1.82 43.06 25.70
N GLU A 24 0.73 43.52 25.05
CA GLU A 24 0.42 44.96 24.97
C GLU A 24 0.06 45.58 26.32
N ASP A 25 -0.23 44.76 27.34
CA ASP A 25 -0.50 45.19 28.72
C ASP A 25 0.78 45.67 29.44
N VAL A 26 1.96 45.19 29.00
CA VAL A 26 3.27 45.57 29.56
C VAL A 26 3.87 46.78 28.83
N ASP A 27 3.85 46.79 27.50
CA ASP A 27 4.28 47.93 26.67
C ASP A 27 3.64 47.85 25.27
N ARG A 28 3.51 48.99 24.59
CA ARG A 28 2.88 49.09 23.27
C ARG A 28 3.77 48.54 22.15
N ARG A 29 3.12 47.94 21.13
CA ARG A 29 3.78 47.33 19.97
C ARG A 29 4.68 46.16 20.39
N ASN A 30 4.23 45.36 21.34
CA ASN A 30 4.97 44.25 21.89
C ASN A 30 4.97 43.04 20.94
N LEU A 31 5.82 42.05 21.24
CA LEU A 31 6.15 41.03 20.25
C LEU A 31 5.01 40.02 20.01
N VAL A 32 4.20 39.71 21.02
CA VAL A 32 3.06 38.78 20.89
C VAL A 32 2.08 39.25 19.82
N LEU A 33 1.59 40.50 19.89
CA LEU A 33 0.61 41.02 18.94
C LEU A 33 1.18 41.14 17.53
N LYS A 34 2.44 41.55 17.37
CA LYS A 34 3.12 41.61 16.07
C LYS A 34 3.22 40.24 15.40
N ILE A 35 3.60 39.21 16.15
CA ILE A 35 3.69 37.84 15.62
C ILE A 35 2.29 37.30 15.30
N GLU A 36 1.31 37.57 16.16
CA GLU A 36 -0.08 37.14 15.96
C GLU A 36 -0.70 37.76 14.70
N VAL A 37 -0.43 39.05 14.42
CA VAL A 37 -0.80 39.68 13.14
C VAL A 37 -0.13 38.99 11.97
N PHE A 38 1.20 38.77 12.01
CA PHE A 38 1.97 38.12 10.94
C PHE A 38 1.51 36.68 10.66
N LEU A 39 1.18 35.92 11.71
CA LEU A 39 0.62 34.57 11.60
C LEU A 39 -0.69 34.58 10.81
N ASN A 40 -1.62 35.47 11.16
CA ASN A 40 -2.95 35.56 10.53
C ASN A 40 -2.94 36.24 9.14
N SER A 41 -2.04 37.19 8.89
CA SER A 41 -1.94 37.92 7.61
C SER A 41 -1.16 37.14 6.55
N SER A 42 -0.18 36.34 6.95
CA SER A 42 0.81 35.78 6.03
C SER A 42 0.89 34.26 6.15
N ILE A 43 1.35 33.74 7.30
CA ILE A 43 1.61 32.29 7.47
C ILE A 43 0.38 31.43 7.21
N PHE A 44 -0.76 31.73 7.86
CA PHE A 44 -1.99 30.97 7.68
C PHE A 44 -2.71 31.28 6.35
N ARG A 45 -2.20 32.21 5.54
CA ARG A 45 -2.67 32.45 4.16
C ARG A 45 -1.83 31.71 3.12
N CYS A 46 -0.54 31.49 3.41
CA CYS A 46 0.37 30.71 2.57
C CYS A 46 0.30 29.20 2.88
N TRP A 47 0.23 28.37 1.85
CA TRP A 47 0.20 26.91 1.97
C TRP A 47 1.49 26.32 2.53
N LYS A 48 2.61 26.55 1.83
CA LYS A 48 3.93 26.05 2.22
C LYS A 48 4.31 26.50 3.63
N ASP A 49 4.07 27.76 3.95
CA ASP A 49 4.37 28.32 5.28
C ASP A 49 3.53 27.66 6.38
N SER A 50 2.24 27.38 6.13
CA SER A 50 1.39 26.65 7.08
C SER A 50 1.93 25.24 7.37
N ILE A 51 2.47 24.54 6.35
CA ILE A 51 3.07 23.21 6.50
C ILE A 51 4.41 23.27 7.24
N ILE A 52 5.29 24.22 6.88
CA ILE A 52 6.59 24.42 7.53
C ILE A 52 6.42 24.80 9.01
N VAL A 53 5.44 25.66 9.33
CA VAL A 53 5.07 26.00 10.71
C VAL A 53 4.53 24.77 11.46
N LEU A 54 3.73 23.92 10.80
CA LEU A 54 3.25 22.69 11.40
C LEU A 54 4.40 21.70 11.70
N GLN A 55 5.35 21.55 10.78
CA GLN A 55 6.55 20.72 10.99
C GLN A 55 7.42 21.24 12.15
N THR A 56 7.69 22.54 12.19
CA THR A 56 8.55 23.17 13.23
C THR A 56 7.87 23.25 14.60
N SER A 57 6.53 23.20 14.66
CA SER A 57 5.79 23.25 15.93
C SER A 57 6.07 22.09 16.89
N LYS A 58 6.46 20.92 16.36
CA LYS A 58 6.62 19.68 17.12
C LYS A 58 7.72 19.74 18.19
N SER A 59 8.79 20.49 17.94
CA SER A 59 9.91 20.66 18.90
C SER A 59 9.61 21.63 20.05
N LEU A 60 8.44 22.30 20.00
CA LEU A 60 8.01 23.34 20.95
C LEU A 60 6.72 22.97 21.70
N LEU A 61 6.38 21.68 21.73
CA LEU A 61 5.28 21.17 22.56
C LEU A 61 5.65 21.28 24.06
N PRO A 62 4.69 21.57 24.97
CA PRO A 62 3.26 21.78 24.71
C PRO A 62 2.90 23.19 24.20
N TRP A 63 3.80 24.18 24.34
CA TRP A 63 3.54 25.60 24.06
C TRP A 63 2.91 25.87 22.69
N SER A 64 3.36 25.19 21.63
CA SER A 64 2.80 25.34 20.28
C SER A 64 1.36 24.85 20.12
N GLU A 65 0.91 23.94 20.99
CA GLU A 65 -0.48 23.47 21.09
C GLU A 65 -1.32 24.44 21.93
N ASP A 66 -0.82 24.85 23.11
CA ASP A 66 -1.49 25.77 24.03
C ASP A 66 -1.77 27.14 23.37
N LEU A 67 -0.81 27.63 22.58
CA LEU A 67 -0.91 28.85 21.76
C LEU A 67 -1.74 28.66 20.48
N LYS A 68 -2.35 27.49 20.31
CA LYS A 68 -3.26 27.10 19.21
C LYS A 68 -2.63 27.30 17.82
N ILE A 69 -1.30 27.20 17.71
CA ILE A 69 -0.60 27.38 16.43
C ILE A 69 -0.83 26.14 15.56
N ILE A 70 -0.71 24.95 16.15
CA ILE A 70 -0.93 23.66 15.49
C ILE A 70 -2.35 23.56 14.89
N GLY A 71 -3.37 23.82 15.71
CA GLY A 71 -4.77 23.81 15.26
C GLY A 71 -5.04 24.78 14.10
N ARG A 72 -4.53 26.01 14.19
CA ARG A 72 -4.69 27.02 13.13
C ARG A 72 -3.97 26.67 11.83
N CYS A 73 -2.79 26.03 11.90
CA CYS A 73 -2.15 25.45 10.71
C CYS A 73 -2.98 24.34 10.09
N ILE A 74 -3.53 23.43 10.90
CA ILE A 74 -4.37 22.32 10.43
C ILE A 74 -5.64 22.85 9.74
N ASP A 75 -6.33 23.82 10.34
CA ASP A 75 -7.50 24.47 9.73
C ASP A 75 -7.15 25.22 8.45
N SER A 76 -6.02 25.96 8.43
CA SER A 76 -5.47 26.63 7.24
C SER A 76 -5.25 25.65 6.08
N ILE A 77 -4.66 24.49 6.37
CA ILE A 77 -4.39 23.43 5.39
C ILE A 77 -5.71 22.80 4.91
N ALA A 78 -6.57 22.39 5.83
CA ALA A 78 -7.85 21.74 5.50
C ALA A 78 -8.81 22.67 4.73
N SER A 79 -8.87 23.97 5.05
CA SER A 79 -9.66 24.94 4.28
C SER A 79 -9.13 25.12 2.86
N LYS A 80 -7.81 25.08 2.68
CA LYS A 80 -7.14 25.27 1.39
C LYS A 80 -7.25 24.04 0.47
N THR A 81 -7.14 22.83 1.02
CA THR A 81 -7.44 21.58 0.27
C THR A 81 -8.88 21.52 -0.24
N SER A 82 -9.79 22.29 0.36
CA SER A 82 -11.21 22.38 0.00
C SER A 82 -11.53 23.44 -1.07
N VAL A 83 -10.51 24.05 -1.69
CA VAL A 83 -10.64 25.00 -2.80
C VAL A 83 -10.64 24.24 -4.12
N ASP A 84 -11.51 24.63 -5.07
CA ASP A 84 -11.54 24.06 -6.42
C ASP A 84 -10.17 24.25 -7.10
N PRO A 85 -9.56 23.19 -7.69
CA PRO A 85 -8.32 23.28 -8.46
C PRO A 85 -8.27 24.42 -9.49
N ALA A 86 -9.41 24.81 -10.08
CA ALA A 86 -9.49 25.92 -11.04
C ALA A 86 -9.10 27.30 -10.44
N TYR A 87 -9.18 27.47 -9.12
CA TYR A 87 -8.85 28.73 -8.43
C TYR A 87 -7.52 28.68 -7.67
N ILE A 88 -6.66 27.69 -7.94
CA ILE A 88 -5.39 27.53 -7.24
C ILE A 88 -4.29 28.41 -7.85
N THR A 89 -3.98 29.48 -7.13
CA THR A 89 -2.97 30.51 -7.49
C THR A 89 -1.65 30.36 -6.71
N TRP A 90 -1.48 29.28 -5.97
CA TRP A 90 -0.46 29.11 -4.93
C TRP A 90 0.43 27.89 -5.22
N SER A 91 1.69 27.95 -4.78
CA SER A 91 2.70 26.96 -5.15
C SER A 91 2.56 25.64 -4.39
N TYR A 92 2.63 24.53 -5.14
CA TYR A 92 2.51 23.15 -4.64
C TYR A 92 3.57 22.25 -5.26
N THR A 93 3.79 21.06 -4.67
CA THR A 93 4.72 20.04 -5.20
C THR A 93 3.96 18.95 -5.93
N TYR A 94 4.36 18.59 -7.16
CA TYR A 94 3.75 17.50 -7.91
C TYR A 94 4.76 16.81 -8.83
N ASN A 95 5.45 15.78 -8.31
CA ASN A 95 6.46 15.01 -9.03
C ASN A 95 6.02 13.58 -9.38
N ARG A 96 4.89 13.08 -8.85
CA ARG A 96 4.50 11.66 -8.98
C ARG A 96 4.44 11.16 -10.43
N LYS A 97 3.98 12.01 -11.36
CA LYS A 97 3.92 11.68 -12.80
C LYS A 97 5.27 11.68 -13.53
N LEU A 98 6.36 12.09 -12.87
CA LEU A 98 7.74 11.97 -13.39
C LEU A 98 8.40 10.64 -12.99
N ALA A 99 7.72 9.80 -12.21
CA ALA A 99 8.28 8.60 -11.58
C ALA A 99 7.67 7.27 -12.07
N GLU A 100 6.79 7.29 -13.09
CA GLU A 100 6.35 6.07 -13.79
C GLU A 100 7.54 5.44 -14.54
N PRO A 101 7.99 4.24 -14.18
CA PRO A 101 9.17 3.63 -14.78
C PRO A 101 8.79 2.81 -16.01
N ASP A 102 8.29 3.46 -17.07
CA ASP A 102 8.38 2.95 -18.45
C ASP A 102 7.87 3.98 -19.49
N LYS A 103 8.78 4.87 -19.90
CA LYS A 103 8.86 5.49 -21.24
C LYS A 103 10.12 6.35 -21.33
N ILE A 104 11.25 5.70 -21.66
CA ILE A 104 12.45 6.41 -22.12
C ILE A 104 12.24 6.79 -23.58
N VAL A 105 11.50 7.88 -23.79
CA VAL A 105 11.40 8.61 -25.05
C VAL A 105 11.62 10.09 -24.72
N GLU A 106 12.05 10.89 -25.68
CA GLU A 106 12.58 12.27 -25.52
C GLU A 106 11.50 13.33 -25.19
N ASP A 107 10.53 12.99 -24.34
CA ASP A 107 9.31 13.75 -24.05
C ASP A 107 9.40 14.55 -22.72
N LYS A 108 10.62 14.75 -22.20
CA LYS A 108 10.85 15.51 -20.95
C LYS A 108 10.64 17.01 -21.07
N MET A 109 10.71 17.56 -22.29
CA MET A 109 10.54 19.00 -22.53
C MET A 109 9.08 19.39 -22.82
N THR A 110 8.30 18.45 -23.35
CA THR A 110 6.92 18.60 -23.86
C THR A 110 5.85 18.34 -22.80
N PHE A 111 6.10 17.46 -21.82
CA PHE A 111 5.12 17.18 -20.76
C PHE A 111 4.87 18.35 -19.80
N LEU A 112 5.85 19.24 -19.63
CA LEU A 112 5.75 20.41 -18.75
C LEU A 112 4.78 21.47 -19.30
N GLU A 113 4.57 21.48 -20.62
CA GLU A 113 3.62 22.37 -21.31
C GLU A 113 2.17 21.84 -21.28
N LYS A 114 1.94 20.60 -20.82
CA LYS A 114 0.66 19.89 -20.97
C LYS A 114 -0.19 19.79 -19.68
N ILE A 115 0.18 20.51 -18.63
CA ILE A 115 -0.65 20.68 -17.42
C ILE A 115 -1.50 21.95 -17.59
N GLU A 116 -2.50 21.90 -18.47
CA GLU A 116 -3.46 23.01 -18.69
C GLU A 116 -4.37 23.26 -17.48
N SER A 117 -4.45 22.32 -16.53
CA SER A 117 -5.26 22.44 -15.31
C SER A 117 -4.58 21.79 -14.10
N VAL A 118 -4.80 22.37 -12.92
CA VAL A 118 -4.26 21.89 -11.64
C VAL A 118 -4.87 20.51 -11.30
N PRO A 119 -4.07 19.47 -11.00
CA PRO A 119 -4.58 18.15 -10.65
C PRO A 119 -5.48 18.17 -9.41
N LYS A 120 -6.49 17.29 -9.31
CA LYS A 120 -7.33 17.20 -8.09
C LYS A 120 -6.55 16.82 -6.82
N ASP A 121 -5.45 16.08 -6.98
CA ASP A 121 -4.58 15.60 -5.90
C ASP A 121 -3.30 16.45 -5.70
N TRP A 122 -3.30 17.69 -6.21
CA TRP A 122 -2.17 18.63 -6.20
C TRP A 122 -1.49 18.82 -4.82
N TRP A 123 -2.23 18.61 -3.72
CA TRP A 123 -1.78 18.81 -2.34
C TRP A 123 -1.03 17.63 -1.73
N VAL A 124 -1.18 16.44 -2.32
CA VAL A 124 -0.88 15.18 -1.63
C VAL A 124 0.59 15.06 -1.23
N GLU A 125 1.52 15.38 -2.13
CA GLU A 125 2.96 15.23 -1.87
C GLU A 125 3.46 16.11 -0.73
N ASP A 126 2.89 17.32 -0.62
CA ASP A 126 3.23 18.31 0.41
C ASP A 126 2.75 17.87 1.80
N ILE A 127 1.54 17.33 1.92
CA ILE A 127 1.06 16.78 3.20
C ILE A 127 1.83 15.50 3.55
N CYS A 128 2.33 14.73 2.57
CA CYS A 128 3.14 13.54 2.83
C CYS A 128 4.52 13.82 3.45
N GLU A 129 4.93 15.08 3.56
CA GLU A 129 6.13 15.49 4.31
C GLU A 129 5.94 15.45 5.84
N LEU A 130 4.71 15.33 6.33
CA LEU A 130 4.39 15.35 7.74
C LEU A 130 4.67 14.00 8.44
N ASP A 131 5.18 14.07 9.66
CA ASP A 131 5.20 12.93 10.59
C ASP A 131 3.77 12.41 10.86
N ILE A 132 3.67 11.12 11.20
CA ILE A 132 2.39 10.39 11.25
C ILE A 132 1.31 11.04 12.12
N ASP A 133 1.67 11.63 13.27
CA ASP A 133 0.73 12.28 14.18
C ASP A 133 0.13 13.57 13.57
N LEU A 134 0.97 14.37 12.91
CA LEU A 134 0.57 15.60 12.23
C LEU A 134 -0.22 15.27 10.96
N TYR A 135 0.24 14.28 10.19
CA TYR A 135 -0.49 13.75 9.03
C TYR A 135 -1.90 13.29 9.43
N LYS A 136 -2.03 12.51 10.52
CA LYS A 136 -3.32 12.06 11.04
C LYS A 136 -4.25 13.22 11.36
N ARG A 137 -3.78 14.22 12.11
CA ARG A 137 -4.60 15.38 12.49
C ARG A 137 -5.02 16.21 11.28
N VAL A 138 -4.12 16.41 10.31
CA VAL A 138 -4.43 17.09 9.04
C VAL A 138 -5.47 16.30 8.24
N MET A 139 -5.29 15.00 8.05
CA MET A 139 -6.22 14.17 7.27
C MET A 139 -7.60 14.06 7.93
N VAL A 140 -7.68 13.99 9.27
CA VAL A 140 -8.95 14.09 10.00
C VAL A 140 -9.64 15.43 9.73
N ALA A 141 -8.89 16.55 9.77
CA ALA A 141 -9.44 17.86 9.45
C ALA A 141 -9.93 17.96 8.00
N VAL A 142 -9.14 17.48 7.02
CA VAL A 142 -9.53 17.42 5.59
C VAL A 142 -10.81 16.61 5.41
N LYS A 143 -10.90 15.40 6.00
CA LYS A 143 -12.12 14.58 5.99
C LYS A 143 -13.30 15.31 6.62
N SER A 144 -13.10 16.02 7.73
CA SER A 144 -14.17 16.75 8.43
C SER A 144 -14.77 17.92 7.64
N LYS A 145 -14.03 18.50 6.66
CA LYS A 145 -14.59 19.54 5.78
C LYS A 145 -15.55 18.98 4.72
N GLY A 146 -15.58 17.66 4.50
CA GLY A 146 -16.59 16.96 3.69
C GLY A 146 -16.62 17.25 2.18
N ARG A 147 -15.67 18.04 1.66
CA ARG A 147 -15.63 18.49 0.24
C ARG A 147 -14.68 17.68 -0.65
N MET A 148 -13.97 16.70 -0.10
CA MET A 148 -12.96 15.93 -0.81
C MET A 148 -13.51 14.57 -1.24
N ASP A 149 -13.27 14.22 -2.51
CA ASP A 149 -13.59 12.91 -3.07
C ASP A 149 -12.80 11.79 -2.34
N GLY A 150 -13.47 10.67 -2.05
CA GLY A 150 -12.87 9.49 -1.45
C GLY A 150 -11.67 8.98 -2.25
N LEU A 151 -11.70 9.08 -3.58
CA LEU A 151 -10.59 8.72 -4.47
C LEU A 151 -9.33 9.55 -4.22
N VAL A 152 -9.48 10.86 -3.98
CA VAL A 152 -8.33 11.75 -3.69
C VAL A 152 -7.78 11.47 -2.29
N ILE A 153 -8.65 11.15 -1.32
CA ILE A 153 -8.22 10.69 0.02
C ILE A 153 -7.46 9.35 -0.08
N GLY A 154 -7.96 8.40 -0.87
CA GLY A 154 -7.32 7.10 -1.08
C GLY A 154 -5.94 7.23 -1.74
N GLU A 155 -5.81 8.07 -2.76
CA GLU A 155 -4.52 8.37 -3.39
C GLU A 155 -3.56 9.11 -2.43
N ALA A 156 -4.09 9.98 -1.55
CA ALA A 156 -3.29 10.61 -0.50
C ALA A 156 -2.71 9.60 0.49
N LEU A 157 -3.52 8.62 0.92
CA LEU A 157 -3.12 7.54 1.83
C LEU A 157 -2.13 6.59 1.16
N LYS A 158 -2.37 6.23 -0.11
CA LYS A 158 -1.44 5.42 -0.93
C LYS A 158 -0.09 6.10 -1.12
N THR A 159 -0.07 7.40 -1.42
CA THR A 159 1.17 8.17 -1.56
C THR A 159 1.93 8.24 -0.24
N TYR A 160 1.22 8.42 0.89
CA TYR A 160 1.84 8.39 2.21
C TYR A 160 2.43 7.01 2.52
N ALA A 161 1.69 5.94 2.26
CA ALA A 161 2.14 4.57 2.43
C ALA A 161 3.45 4.30 1.67
N LEU A 162 3.49 4.61 0.36
CA LEU A 162 4.67 4.43 -0.49
C LEU A 162 5.89 5.24 -0.05
N ARG A 163 5.70 6.36 0.66
CA ARG A 163 6.80 7.21 1.15
C ARG A 163 7.36 6.72 2.50
N TRP A 164 6.52 6.15 3.35
CA TRP A 164 6.83 5.89 4.76
C TRP A 164 6.89 4.40 5.16
N ILE A 165 6.30 3.51 4.37
CA ILE A 165 6.39 2.05 4.54
C ILE A 165 7.56 1.53 3.67
N PRO A 166 8.52 0.79 4.25
CA PRO A 166 9.59 0.16 3.47
C PRO A 166 9.08 -0.96 2.55
N ASP A 167 9.62 -1.05 1.32
CA ASP A 167 9.27 -2.12 0.35
C ASP A 167 9.88 -3.49 0.70
N SER A 168 10.97 -3.54 1.49
CA SER A 168 11.68 -4.78 1.82
C SER A 168 11.12 -5.43 3.09
N VAL A 169 10.75 -6.71 2.98
CA VAL A 169 10.26 -7.55 4.10
C VAL A 169 11.25 -7.56 5.28
N ASP A 170 12.55 -7.67 5.02
CA ASP A 170 13.58 -7.68 6.07
C ASP A 170 13.59 -6.35 6.85
N THR A 171 13.38 -5.23 6.14
CA THR A 171 13.31 -3.91 6.77
C THR A 171 12.01 -3.63 7.52
N LEU A 172 10.92 -4.32 7.16
CA LEU A 172 9.63 -4.30 7.85
C LEU A 172 9.65 -5.10 9.16
N VAL A 173 10.34 -6.26 9.15
CA VAL A 173 10.43 -7.18 10.30
C VAL A 173 11.49 -6.73 11.32
N SER A 174 12.43 -5.86 10.95
CA SER A 174 13.40 -5.26 11.88
C SER A 174 12.69 -4.46 12.99
N GLY A 175 12.85 -4.89 14.25
CA GLY A 175 12.01 -4.45 15.38
C GLY A 175 11.93 -2.94 15.64
N ALA A 176 12.97 -2.17 15.32
CA ALA A 176 12.96 -0.71 15.44
C ALA A 176 12.08 -0.01 14.39
N ASN A 177 11.99 -0.59 13.18
CA ASN A 177 11.13 -0.08 12.11
C ASN A 177 9.71 -0.67 12.18
N ALA A 178 9.56 -1.88 12.71
CA ALA A 178 8.28 -2.58 12.82
C ALA A 178 7.25 -1.76 13.63
N SER A 179 7.64 -1.19 14.77
CA SER A 179 6.76 -0.37 15.62
C SER A 179 6.30 0.93 14.92
N ARG A 180 7.23 1.64 14.26
CA ARG A 180 6.91 2.82 13.45
C ARG A 180 5.98 2.46 12.30
N THR A 181 6.28 1.38 11.58
CA THR A 181 5.49 0.95 10.42
C THR A 181 4.10 0.49 10.85
N LYS A 182 3.98 -0.22 11.98
CA LYS A 182 2.71 -0.55 12.62
C LYS A 182 1.87 0.71 12.89
N SER A 183 2.45 1.74 13.51
CA SER A 183 1.75 3.02 13.76
C SER A 183 1.31 3.72 12.46
N VAL A 184 2.12 3.65 11.40
CA VAL A 184 1.78 4.22 10.08
C VAL A 184 0.61 3.45 9.45
N VAL A 185 0.68 2.11 9.40
CA VAL A 185 -0.36 1.25 8.84
C VAL A 185 -1.68 1.43 9.58
N GLU A 186 -1.68 1.36 10.91
CA GLU A 186 -2.90 1.52 11.73
C GLU A 186 -3.54 2.89 11.54
N THR A 187 -2.70 3.94 11.46
CA THR A 187 -3.18 5.29 11.20
C THR A 187 -3.77 5.43 9.79
N ILE A 188 -3.15 4.83 8.76
CA ILE A 188 -3.70 4.81 7.40
C ILE A 188 -5.06 4.11 7.39
N VAL A 189 -5.20 2.97 8.07
CA VAL A 189 -6.47 2.24 8.18
C VAL A 189 -7.55 3.10 8.84
N CYS A 190 -7.27 3.73 9.98
CA CYS A 190 -8.20 4.66 10.62
C CYS A 190 -8.55 5.90 9.77
N LEU A 191 -7.76 6.21 8.75
CA LEU A 191 -8.00 7.33 7.85
C LEU A 191 -8.72 6.94 6.56
N LEU A 192 -8.94 5.64 6.27
CA LEU A 192 -9.67 5.17 5.09
C LEU A 192 -11.03 5.88 4.94
N PRO A 193 -11.51 6.17 3.71
CA PRO A 193 -12.76 6.89 3.53
C PRO A 193 -13.97 6.08 4.07
N TYR A 194 -15.00 6.79 4.53
CA TYR A 194 -16.18 6.20 5.20
C TYR A 194 -17.06 5.33 4.28
N ASP A 195 -16.77 5.34 2.98
CA ASP A 195 -17.39 4.53 1.94
C ASP A 195 -16.94 3.04 1.98
N ASN A 196 -16.28 2.60 3.05
CA ASN A 196 -15.57 1.32 3.20
C ASN A 196 -14.37 1.16 2.24
N GLY A 197 -13.70 2.26 1.88
CA GLY A 197 -12.52 2.23 1.03
C GLY A 197 -12.82 2.19 -0.46
N ILE A 198 -13.97 2.67 -0.93
CA ILE A 198 -14.28 2.85 -2.37
C ILE A 198 -13.21 3.75 -3.02
N GLY A 199 -12.71 4.74 -2.30
CA GLY A 199 -11.57 5.58 -2.69
C GLY A 199 -10.23 4.87 -2.93
N CYS A 200 -10.07 3.61 -2.54
CA CYS A 200 -8.82 2.85 -2.64
C CYS A 200 -8.94 1.68 -3.64
N SER A 201 -7.85 1.33 -4.33
CA SER A 201 -7.81 0.11 -5.16
C SER A 201 -7.70 -1.15 -4.29
N CYS A 202 -8.35 -2.25 -4.69
CA CYS A 202 -8.24 -3.51 -3.96
C CYS A 202 -6.78 -3.99 -3.81
N SER A 203 -5.95 -3.80 -4.84
CA SER A 203 -4.52 -4.13 -4.83
C SER A 203 -3.71 -3.32 -3.81
N PHE A 204 -4.07 -2.05 -3.56
CA PHE A 204 -3.45 -1.26 -2.49
C PHE A 204 -3.86 -1.78 -1.11
N LEU A 205 -5.16 -2.07 -0.92
CA LEU A 205 -5.66 -2.60 0.35
C LEU A 205 -5.08 -3.98 0.68
N LEU A 206 -4.94 -4.88 -0.29
CA LEU A 206 -4.29 -6.20 -0.12
C LEU A 206 -2.81 -6.07 0.23
N LYS A 207 -2.07 -5.16 -0.42
CA LYS A 207 -0.68 -4.85 -0.05
C LYS A 207 -0.58 -4.29 1.37
N LEU A 208 -1.50 -3.40 1.75
CA LEU A 208 -1.56 -2.83 3.10
C LEU A 208 -1.90 -3.90 4.15
N LEU A 209 -2.80 -4.84 3.85
CA LEU A 209 -3.12 -6.01 4.69
C LEU A 209 -1.90 -6.93 4.86
N ARG A 210 -1.16 -7.22 3.78
CA ARG A 210 0.10 -7.99 3.87
C ARG A 210 1.10 -7.32 4.80
N VAL A 211 1.28 -5.99 4.72
CA VAL A 211 2.15 -5.26 5.66
C VAL A 211 1.58 -5.28 7.08
N ALA A 212 0.27 -5.08 7.26
CA ALA A 212 -0.41 -5.11 8.56
C ALA A 212 -0.19 -6.45 9.28
N ILE A 213 -0.32 -7.57 8.55
CA ILE A 213 0.02 -8.91 9.05
C ILE A 213 1.50 -8.98 9.39
N LEU A 214 2.41 -8.59 8.48
CA LEU A 214 3.86 -8.66 8.70
C LEU A 214 4.37 -7.85 9.91
N VAL A 215 3.72 -6.75 10.29
CA VAL A 215 4.09 -5.92 11.45
C VAL A 215 3.28 -6.20 12.73
N SER A 216 2.39 -7.20 12.73
CA SER A 216 1.44 -7.47 13.84
C SER A 216 0.61 -6.24 14.23
N ALA A 217 -0.05 -5.63 13.24
CA ALA A 217 -1.06 -4.58 13.47
C ALA A 217 -2.22 -5.09 14.36
N ASN A 218 -2.92 -4.16 15.00
CA ASN A 218 -4.03 -4.46 15.89
C ASN A 218 -5.19 -5.14 15.13
N GLU A 219 -5.86 -6.10 15.78
CA GLU A 219 -6.93 -6.89 15.16
C GLU A 219 -8.06 -6.04 14.56
N SER A 220 -8.37 -4.88 15.16
CA SER A 220 -9.37 -3.95 14.64
C SER A 220 -9.02 -3.45 13.24
N SER A 221 -7.76 -3.05 13.04
CA SER A 221 -7.27 -2.56 11.74
C SER A 221 -7.22 -3.67 10.70
N THR A 222 -6.84 -4.90 11.10
CA THR A 222 -6.88 -6.06 10.21
C THR A 222 -8.32 -6.42 9.83
N LYS A 223 -9.28 -6.41 10.77
CA LYS A 223 -10.70 -6.67 10.50
C LYS A 223 -11.33 -5.61 9.60
N GLU A 224 -11.00 -4.34 9.79
CA GLU A 224 -11.46 -3.22 8.96
C GLU A 224 -10.87 -3.29 7.53
N LEU A 225 -9.60 -3.66 7.40
CA LEU A 225 -8.99 -3.95 6.09
C LEU A 225 -9.66 -5.13 5.39
N MET A 226 -9.85 -6.26 6.08
CA MET A 226 -10.53 -7.43 5.50
C MET A 226 -11.92 -7.05 4.99
N LYS A 227 -12.74 -6.36 5.81
CA LYS A 227 -14.07 -5.90 5.41
C LYS A 227 -14.02 -5.04 4.14
N SER A 228 -13.07 -4.09 4.07
CA SER A 228 -12.92 -3.18 2.92
C SER A 228 -12.49 -3.93 1.65
N ILE A 229 -11.57 -4.89 1.76
CA ILE A 229 -11.12 -5.76 0.67
C ILE A 229 -12.26 -6.67 0.20
N SER A 230 -13.04 -7.23 1.12
CA SER A 230 -14.16 -8.12 0.85
C SER A 230 -15.36 -7.44 0.17
N LEU A 231 -15.39 -6.11 0.03
CA LEU A 231 -16.34 -5.43 -0.86
C LEU A 231 -15.82 -5.32 -2.30
N LYS A 232 -14.50 -5.30 -2.46
CA LYS A 232 -13.77 -5.06 -3.71
C LYS A 232 -13.02 -6.26 -4.27
N LEU A 233 -13.22 -7.46 -3.73
CA LEU A 233 -12.48 -8.68 -4.12
C LEU A 233 -12.52 -8.95 -5.64
N HIS A 234 -13.59 -8.53 -6.32
CA HIS A 234 -13.78 -8.60 -7.77
C HIS A 234 -12.85 -7.69 -8.61
N GLU A 235 -12.14 -6.74 -7.99
CA GLU A 235 -11.10 -5.88 -8.59
C GLU A 235 -9.67 -6.45 -8.43
N ALA A 236 -9.48 -7.48 -7.59
CA ALA A 236 -8.15 -8.01 -7.27
C ALA A 236 -7.58 -8.89 -8.40
N CYS A 237 -6.25 -8.98 -8.48
CA CYS A 237 -5.58 -9.99 -9.30
C CYS A 237 -5.01 -11.11 -8.44
N VAL A 238 -4.74 -12.28 -9.05
CA VAL A 238 -4.22 -13.46 -8.34
C VAL A 238 -2.94 -13.14 -7.54
N LYS A 239 -2.05 -12.32 -8.12
CA LYS A 239 -0.78 -11.91 -7.48
C LYS A 239 -0.98 -11.11 -6.19
N ASP A 240 -2.10 -10.40 -6.04
CA ASP A 240 -2.41 -9.64 -4.81
C ASP A 240 -2.91 -10.57 -3.67
N LEU A 241 -3.43 -11.76 -3.99
CA LEU A 241 -3.87 -12.78 -3.02
C LEU A 241 -2.73 -13.67 -2.52
N LEU A 242 -1.55 -13.63 -3.16
CA LEU A 242 -0.35 -14.37 -2.76
C LEU A 242 0.31 -13.74 -1.50
N ILE A 243 -0.41 -13.82 -0.37
CA ILE A 243 0.00 -13.33 0.94
C ILE A 243 0.78 -14.46 1.65
N PRO A 244 2.10 -14.31 1.91
CA PRO A 244 2.88 -15.38 2.52
C PRO A 244 2.49 -15.62 3.98
N VAL A 245 2.53 -16.89 4.41
CA VAL A 245 2.31 -17.23 5.82
C VAL A 245 3.54 -16.84 6.65
N ARG A 246 3.32 -16.48 7.91
CA ARG A 246 4.40 -16.36 8.90
C ARG A 246 4.83 -17.75 9.38
N SER A 247 6.13 -17.96 9.51
CA SER A 247 6.68 -19.10 10.25
C SER A 247 6.07 -19.15 11.66
N PRO A 248 5.76 -20.35 12.20
CA PRO A 248 6.33 -21.66 11.85
C PRO A 248 5.49 -22.52 10.88
N GLN A 249 4.47 -21.98 10.22
CA GLN A 249 3.61 -22.78 9.33
C GLN A 249 4.37 -23.24 8.07
N THR A 250 4.07 -24.44 7.56
CA THR A 250 4.78 -25.06 6.43
C THR A 250 4.25 -24.65 5.06
N THR A 251 3.00 -24.19 4.98
CA THR A 251 2.38 -23.69 3.75
C THR A 251 2.95 -22.32 3.36
N THR A 252 3.14 -22.13 2.07
CA THR A 252 3.69 -20.93 1.42
C THR A 252 2.77 -19.71 1.54
N TYR A 253 1.46 -19.88 1.39
CA TYR A 253 0.46 -18.80 1.36
C TYR A 253 -0.68 -18.99 2.38
N ASP A 254 -1.23 -17.88 2.87
CA ASP A 254 -2.30 -17.88 3.87
C ASP A 254 -3.68 -18.12 3.21
N VAL A 255 -3.96 -19.40 2.97
CA VAL A 255 -5.22 -19.85 2.35
C VAL A 255 -6.43 -19.53 3.25
N HIS A 256 -6.27 -19.57 4.57
CA HIS A 256 -7.35 -19.28 5.51
C HIS A 256 -7.74 -17.80 5.51
N LEU A 257 -6.78 -16.89 5.35
CA LEU A 257 -7.06 -15.47 5.15
C LEU A 257 -7.87 -15.22 3.86
N VAL A 258 -7.47 -15.83 2.74
CA VAL A 258 -8.18 -15.68 1.46
C VAL A 258 -9.59 -16.30 1.53
N GLN A 259 -9.73 -17.46 2.19
CA GLN A 259 -11.03 -18.08 2.46
C GLN A 259 -11.91 -17.17 3.33
N GLY A 260 -11.34 -16.51 4.35
CA GLY A 260 -12.03 -15.52 5.18
C GLY A 260 -12.53 -14.30 4.39
N LEU A 261 -11.68 -13.74 3.53
CA LEU A 261 -12.04 -12.64 2.62
C LEU A 261 -13.18 -13.03 1.67
N LEU A 262 -13.11 -14.24 1.11
CA LEU A 262 -14.12 -14.76 0.19
C LEU A 262 -15.47 -15.00 0.88
N ASN A 263 -15.46 -15.59 2.08
CA ASN A 263 -16.68 -15.81 2.86
C ASN A 263 -17.35 -14.49 3.25
N GLN A 264 -16.58 -13.45 3.58
CA GLN A 264 -17.12 -12.11 3.82
C GLN A 264 -17.72 -11.50 2.54
N TYR A 265 -17.05 -11.61 1.38
CA TYR A 265 -17.58 -11.15 0.09
C TYR A 265 -18.92 -11.84 -0.26
N MET A 266 -19.01 -13.16 -0.09
CA MET A 266 -20.22 -13.93 -0.38
C MET A 266 -21.37 -13.59 0.58
N ASN A 267 -21.09 -13.36 1.86
CA ASN A 267 -22.10 -12.94 2.84
C ASN A 267 -22.65 -11.54 2.52
N ASP A 268 -21.79 -10.60 2.12
CA ASP A 268 -22.20 -9.25 1.70
C ASP A 268 -23.10 -9.31 0.45
N LYS A 269 -22.71 -10.06 -0.58
CA LYS A 269 -23.53 -10.24 -1.79
C LYS A 269 -24.86 -10.96 -1.53
N LYS A 270 -24.92 -11.89 -0.57
CA LYS A 270 -26.18 -12.53 -0.15
C LYS A 270 -27.10 -11.60 0.64
N GLY A 271 -26.55 -10.59 1.33
CA GLY A 271 -27.33 -9.56 2.02
C GLY A 271 -27.81 -8.45 1.09
N SER A 272 -26.99 -8.05 0.12
CA SER A 272 -27.29 -6.96 -0.83
C SER A 272 -28.16 -7.41 -2.00
N CYS A 273 -28.00 -8.65 -2.48
CA CYS A 273 -28.88 -9.25 -3.47
C CYS A 273 -29.67 -10.36 -2.78
N GLY A 274 -30.99 -10.19 -2.65
CA GLY A 274 -31.88 -11.27 -2.25
C GLY A 274 -31.88 -12.37 -3.31
N MET A 275 -30.89 -13.26 -3.24
CA MET A 275 -30.67 -14.37 -4.19
C MET A 275 -31.64 -15.54 -3.97
N GLU A 276 -32.87 -15.23 -3.56
CA GLU A 276 -34.03 -16.09 -3.77
C GLU A 276 -34.65 -15.70 -5.12
N VAL A 277 -35.09 -16.70 -5.87
CA VAL A 277 -35.46 -16.54 -7.28
C VAL A 277 -36.81 -15.84 -7.40
N VAL A 278 -36.79 -14.51 -7.41
CA VAL A 278 -37.93 -13.65 -7.75
C VAL A 278 -37.54 -12.77 -8.92
N GLU A 279 -38.12 -13.05 -10.09
CA GLU A 279 -38.01 -12.18 -11.27
C GLU A 279 -38.86 -10.92 -11.09
N GLU A 280 -38.35 -9.93 -10.34
CA GLU A 280 -38.98 -8.61 -10.26
C GLU A 280 -38.16 -7.50 -10.93
N LYS A 281 -38.88 -6.68 -11.69
CA LYS A 281 -38.37 -5.88 -12.82
C LYS A 281 -37.83 -4.52 -12.39
N HIS A 282 -36.81 -4.49 -11.53
CA HIS A 282 -36.09 -3.25 -11.22
C HIS A 282 -34.56 -3.44 -11.27
N GLY A 283 -33.93 -2.81 -12.27
CA GLY A 283 -32.47 -2.62 -12.34
C GLY A 283 -31.70 -3.68 -13.12
N GLU A 284 -31.91 -3.77 -14.44
CA GLU A 284 -31.10 -4.64 -15.33
C GLU A 284 -29.58 -4.38 -15.20
N ASP A 285 -29.19 -3.11 -15.01
CA ASP A 285 -27.78 -2.71 -14.84
C ASP A 285 -27.16 -3.22 -13.53
N GLU A 286 -27.84 -3.08 -12.39
CA GLU A 286 -27.30 -3.43 -11.07
C GLU A 286 -27.15 -4.95 -10.92
N TYR A 287 -28.16 -5.72 -11.34
CA TYR A 287 -28.10 -7.18 -11.37
C TYR A 287 -26.98 -7.68 -12.30
N THR A 288 -26.80 -7.04 -13.45
CA THR A 288 -25.73 -7.36 -14.41
C THR A 288 -24.34 -7.05 -13.84
N LEU A 289 -24.17 -5.92 -13.13
CA LEU A 289 -22.93 -5.57 -12.45
C LEU A 289 -22.61 -6.53 -11.30
N ALA A 290 -23.60 -6.88 -10.46
CA ALA A 290 -23.45 -7.86 -9.38
C ALA A 290 -23.01 -9.22 -9.96
N ARG A 291 -23.68 -9.71 -11.00
CA ARG A 291 -23.33 -10.94 -11.70
C ARG A 291 -21.93 -10.90 -12.31
N ARG A 292 -21.54 -9.80 -12.97
CA ARG A 292 -20.18 -9.60 -13.51
C ARG A 292 -19.12 -9.64 -12.40
N SER A 293 -19.39 -9.02 -11.25
CA SER A 293 -18.46 -9.03 -10.11
C SER A 293 -18.25 -10.45 -9.55
N LEU A 294 -19.32 -11.26 -9.46
CA LEU A 294 -19.24 -12.66 -9.04
C LEU A 294 -18.48 -13.55 -10.05
N LEU A 295 -18.66 -13.32 -11.36
CA LEU A 295 -17.89 -14.01 -12.41
C LEU A 295 -16.39 -13.70 -12.32
N ASN A 296 -16.03 -12.44 -12.03
CA ASN A 296 -14.64 -12.06 -11.82
C ASN A 296 -14.03 -12.75 -10.59
N VAL A 297 -14.77 -12.82 -9.47
CA VAL A 297 -14.32 -13.54 -8.26
C VAL A 297 -14.18 -15.04 -8.52
N GLY A 298 -15.07 -15.66 -9.30
CA GLY A 298 -14.93 -17.06 -9.71
C GLY A 298 -13.61 -17.32 -10.45
N LYS A 299 -13.30 -16.50 -11.46
CA LYS A 299 -12.04 -16.58 -12.22
C LYS A 299 -10.80 -16.29 -11.35
N LEU A 300 -10.90 -15.32 -10.44
CA LEU A 300 -9.83 -14.97 -9.50
C LEU A 300 -9.51 -16.13 -8.56
N VAL A 301 -10.53 -16.79 -8.01
CA VAL A 301 -10.34 -17.92 -7.09
C VAL A 301 -9.86 -19.17 -7.84
N ASP A 302 -10.33 -19.44 -9.05
CA ASP A 302 -9.81 -20.55 -9.86
C ASP A 302 -8.34 -20.32 -10.27
N GLY A 303 -7.96 -19.07 -10.58
CA GLY A 303 -6.56 -18.69 -10.78
C GLY A 303 -5.71 -18.86 -9.51
N TYR A 304 -6.20 -18.43 -8.36
CA TYR A 304 -5.51 -18.58 -7.08
C TYR A 304 -5.39 -20.05 -6.64
N LEU A 305 -6.43 -20.86 -6.83
CA LEU A 305 -6.40 -22.33 -6.65
C LEU A 305 -5.28 -22.96 -7.51
N GLY A 306 -5.11 -22.50 -8.75
CA GLY A 306 -4.03 -22.94 -9.63
C GLY A 306 -2.62 -22.56 -9.15
N GLU A 307 -2.45 -21.41 -8.48
CA GLU A 307 -1.16 -21.04 -7.88
C GLU A 307 -0.87 -21.87 -6.62
N ILE A 308 -1.80 -21.93 -5.66
CA ILE A 308 -1.60 -22.66 -4.39
C ILE A 308 -1.50 -24.18 -4.58
N ALA A 309 -2.03 -24.73 -5.68
CA ALA A 309 -1.90 -26.14 -6.01
C ALA A 309 -0.44 -26.61 -6.23
N HIS A 310 0.51 -25.68 -6.38
CA HIS A 310 1.94 -25.99 -6.45
C HIS A 310 2.61 -26.17 -5.07
N ASP A 311 1.89 -25.99 -3.95
CA ASP A 311 2.43 -26.15 -2.60
C ASP A 311 2.20 -27.58 -2.07
N PRO A 312 3.25 -28.43 -1.92
CA PRO A 312 3.09 -29.79 -1.44
C PRO A 312 2.52 -29.91 -0.02
N ASN A 313 2.53 -28.82 0.77
CA ASN A 313 1.96 -28.76 2.11
C ASN A 313 0.46 -28.41 2.11
N LEU A 314 -0.15 -28.09 0.96
CA LEU A 314 -1.55 -27.71 0.89
C LEU A 314 -2.49 -28.90 1.17
N GLY A 315 -3.21 -28.83 2.28
CA GLY A 315 -4.21 -29.83 2.65
C GLY A 315 -5.42 -29.86 1.71
N LEU A 316 -5.86 -31.07 1.35
CA LEU A 316 -6.99 -31.31 0.45
C LEU A 316 -8.30 -30.67 0.92
N SER A 317 -8.53 -30.58 2.24
CA SER A 317 -9.70 -29.88 2.80
C SER A 317 -9.68 -28.40 2.41
N SER A 318 -8.59 -27.69 2.67
CA SER A 318 -8.46 -26.26 2.39
C SER A 318 -8.63 -25.95 0.89
N PHE A 319 -8.07 -26.80 0.00
CA PHE A 319 -8.30 -26.68 -1.43
C PHE A 319 -9.79 -26.89 -1.80
N ALA A 320 -10.40 -27.97 -1.31
CA ALA A 320 -11.79 -28.31 -1.63
C ALA A 320 -12.79 -27.29 -1.08
N ASP A 321 -12.60 -26.81 0.14
CA ASP A 321 -13.48 -25.85 0.81
C ASP A 321 -13.43 -24.48 0.10
N LEU A 322 -12.24 -24.03 -0.32
CA LEU A 322 -12.10 -22.80 -1.11
C LEU A 322 -12.73 -22.94 -2.50
N ALA A 323 -12.56 -24.10 -3.16
CA ALA A 323 -13.24 -24.38 -4.42
C ALA A 323 -14.77 -24.41 -4.29
N GLN A 324 -15.31 -24.93 -3.19
CA GLN A 324 -16.76 -25.00 -2.92
C GLN A 324 -17.37 -23.67 -2.47
N SER A 325 -16.57 -22.72 -1.98
CA SER A 325 -17.04 -21.38 -1.59
C SER A 325 -17.54 -20.52 -2.77
N ILE A 326 -17.24 -20.92 -4.01
CA ILE A 326 -17.72 -20.26 -5.24
C ILE A 326 -18.99 -20.95 -5.77
N PRO A 327 -20.12 -20.23 -5.92
CA PRO A 327 -21.36 -20.81 -6.40
C PRO A 327 -21.30 -21.18 -7.89
N GLY A 328 -22.02 -22.22 -8.29
CA GLY A 328 -21.94 -22.79 -9.63
C GLY A 328 -22.33 -21.88 -10.80
N PHE A 329 -23.00 -20.74 -10.57
CA PHE A 329 -23.28 -19.73 -11.60
C PHE A 329 -22.13 -18.74 -11.83
N ALA A 330 -21.22 -18.61 -10.86
CA ALA A 330 -20.02 -17.78 -10.97
C ALA A 330 -18.89 -18.46 -11.78
N ARG A 331 -19.06 -19.76 -12.10
CA ARG A 331 -18.24 -20.55 -13.02
C ARG A 331 -19.07 -20.99 -14.25
N PRO A 332 -19.12 -20.22 -15.34
CA PRO A 332 -19.79 -20.62 -16.57
C PRO A 332 -19.13 -21.86 -17.17
N ASP A 333 -17.82 -21.77 -17.40
CA ASP A 333 -16.89 -22.86 -17.70
C ASP A 333 -16.18 -23.35 -16.43
N HIS A 334 -15.55 -24.52 -16.50
CA HIS A 334 -14.80 -25.15 -15.40
C HIS A 334 -13.31 -25.35 -15.72
N ASP A 335 -12.79 -24.71 -16.77
CA ASP A 335 -11.44 -24.94 -17.27
C ASP A 335 -10.35 -24.50 -16.26
N GLY A 336 -10.54 -23.37 -15.60
CA GLY A 336 -9.65 -22.87 -14.55
C GLY A 336 -9.60 -23.81 -13.35
N LEU A 337 -10.76 -24.27 -12.88
CA LEU A 337 -10.88 -25.25 -11.80
C LEU A 337 -10.25 -26.60 -12.18
N TYR A 338 -10.46 -27.06 -13.43
CA TYR A 338 -9.82 -28.27 -13.95
C TYR A 338 -8.30 -28.16 -13.95
N ARG A 339 -7.74 -27.04 -14.45
CA ARG A 339 -6.29 -26.79 -14.42
C ARG A 339 -5.74 -26.82 -12.99
N ALA A 340 -6.45 -26.22 -12.02
CA ALA A 340 -6.04 -26.26 -10.62
C ALA A 340 -6.06 -27.69 -10.03
N ILE A 341 -7.09 -28.49 -10.36
CA ILE A 341 -7.20 -29.91 -9.96
C ILE A 341 -6.07 -30.74 -10.57
N ASP A 342 -5.76 -30.53 -11.85
CA ASP A 342 -4.67 -31.22 -12.57
C ASP A 342 -3.30 -30.94 -11.93
N ILE A 343 -2.99 -29.68 -11.63
CA ILE A 343 -1.76 -29.29 -10.91
C ILE A 343 -1.73 -29.96 -9.53
N TYR A 344 -2.81 -29.90 -8.76
CA TYR A 344 -2.88 -30.50 -7.42
C TYR A 344 -2.69 -32.03 -7.46
N LEU A 345 -3.23 -32.71 -8.47
CA LEU A 345 -3.04 -34.17 -8.65
C LEU A 345 -1.59 -34.55 -9.01
N LYS A 346 -0.85 -33.67 -9.67
CA LYS A 346 0.57 -33.87 -10.03
C LYS A 346 1.49 -33.66 -8.83
N GLU A 347 1.27 -32.60 -8.06
CA GLU A 347 2.11 -32.22 -6.91
C GLU A 347 1.81 -33.03 -5.64
N HIS A 348 0.62 -33.65 -5.55
CA HIS A 348 0.22 -34.53 -4.43
C HIS A 348 0.00 -36.00 -4.88
N PRO A 349 1.06 -36.73 -5.28
CA PRO A 349 0.94 -38.11 -5.74
C PRO A 349 0.43 -39.09 -4.67
N GLU A 350 0.57 -38.77 -3.38
CA GLU A 350 0.16 -39.64 -2.27
C GLU A 350 -1.36 -39.69 -2.03
N LEU A 351 -2.16 -38.88 -2.73
CA LEU A 351 -3.62 -38.86 -2.61
C LEU A 351 -4.24 -40.25 -2.88
N THR A 352 -5.10 -40.71 -1.98
CA THR A 352 -5.84 -41.96 -2.12
C THR A 352 -6.87 -41.91 -3.26
N LYS A 353 -7.31 -43.08 -3.74
CA LYS A 353 -8.36 -43.17 -4.77
C LYS A 353 -9.67 -42.49 -4.36
N ALA A 354 -10.00 -42.46 -3.07
CA ALA A 354 -11.18 -41.78 -2.55
C ALA A 354 -11.03 -40.26 -2.59
N GLU A 355 -9.85 -39.74 -2.26
CA GLU A 355 -9.53 -38.31 -2.29
C GLU A 355 -9.48 -37.77 -3.72
N ARG A 356 -8.81 -38.48 -4.65
CA ARG A 356 -8.82 -38.11 -6.07
C ARG A 356 -10.24 -38.06 -6.64
N LYS A 357 -11.11 -39.00 -6.22
CA LYS A 357 -12.55 -38.99 -6.57
C LYS A 357 -13.28 -37.78 -5.96
N LYS A 358 -13.01 -37.41 -4.70
CA LYS A 358 -13.59 -36.22 -4.04
C LYS A 358 -13.19 -34.95 -4.78
N LEU A 359 -11.89 -34.81 -5.09
CA LEU A 359 -11.32 -33.67 -5.79
C LEU A 359 -11.87 -33.51 -7.21
N CYS A 360 -11.87 -34.58 -8.01
CA CYS A 360 -12.44 -34.54 -9.36
C CYS A 360 -13.96 -34.32 -9.36
N GLY A 361 -14.65 -34.63 -8.26
CA GLY A 361 -16.08 -34.35 -8.08
C GLY A 361 -16.42 -32.87 -7.86
N LEU A 362 -15.41 -31.99 -7.72
CA LEU A 362 -15.61 -30.54 -7.63
C LEU A 362 -15.88 -29.89 -8.98
N MET A 363 -15.44 -30.51 -10.08
CA MET A 363 -15.65 -30.02 -11.45
C MET A 363 -16.86 -30.68 -12.11
N ASP A 364 -17.63 -29.89 -12.86
CA ASP A 364 -18.67 -30.38 -13.76
C ASP A 364 -18.07 -30.54 -15.16
N VAL A 365 -17.80 -31.78 -15.55
CA VAL A 365 -17.23 -32.16 -16.85
C VAL A 365 -18.01 -31.58 -18.04
N ARG A 366 -19.32 -31.32 -17.88
CA ARG A 366 -20.17 -30.73 -18.93
C ARG A 366 -19.83 -29.26 -19.23
N LYS A 367 -19.12 -28.59 -18.33
CA LYS A 367 -18.70 -27.19 -18.42
C LYS A 367 -17.26 -27.01 -18.89
N LEU A 368 -16.56 -28.09 -19.25
CA LEU A 368 -15.25 -28.00 -19.87
C LEU A 368 -15.38 -27.58 -21.33
N THR A 369 -14.47 -26.75 -21.82
CA THR A 369 -14.34 -26.43 -23.25
C THR A 369 -13.83 -27.64 -24.06
N ALA A 370 -13.70 -27.50 -25.37
CA ALA A 370 -13.13 -28.54 -26.24
C ALA A 370 -11.68 -28.84 -25.85
N ASP A 371 -10.87 -27.79 -25.69
CA ASP A 371 -9.44 -27.92 -25.42
C ASP A 371 -9.19 -28.51 -24.02
N ALA A 372 -9.97 -28.08 -23.02
CA ALA A 372 -9.92 -28.66 -21.68
C ALA A 372 -10.40 -30.11 -21.65
N SER A 373 -11.45 -30.47 -22.42
CA SER A 373 -11.92 -31.86 -22.54
C SER A 373 -10.87 -32.74 -23.23
N MET A 374 -10.23 -32.26 -24.29
CA MET A 374 -9.17 -32.98 -25.00
C MET A 374 -7.94 -33.23 -24.10
N HIS A 375 -7.52 -32.25 -23.31
CA HIS A 375 -6.46 -32.43 -22.31
C HIS A 375 -6.88 -33.41 -21.19
N ALA A 376 -8.11 -33.29 -20.67
CA ALA A 376 -8.64 -34.18 -19.64
C ALA A 376 -8.80 -35.64 -20.13
N ALA A 377 -9.09 -35.86 -21.42
CA ALA A 377 -9.15 -37.18 -22.01
C ALA A 377 -7.79 -37.90 -22.06
N GLN A 378 -6.69 -37.15 -22.09
CA GLN A 378 -5.31 -37.66 -22.15
C GLN A 378 -4.61 -37.69 -20.78
N ASN A 379 -5.31 -37.30 -19.70
CA ASN A 379 -4.71 -37.09 -18.40
C ASN A 379 -4.67 -38.36 -17.54
N GLU A 380 -3.48 -38.92 -17.34
CA GLU A 380 -3.24 -40.16 -16.58
C GLU A 380 -3.52 -40.05 -15.07
N TYR A 381 -3.54 -38.84 -14.51
CA TYR A 381 -3.79 -38.62 -13.08
C TYR A 381 -5.29 -38.64 -12.72
N LEU A 382 -6.17 -38.48 -13.71
CA LEU A 382 -7.62 -38.52 -13.52
C LEU A 382 -8.13 -39.95 -13.32
N PRO A 383 -9.12 -40.18 -12.44
CA PRO A 383 -9.79 -41.47 -12.35
C PRO A 383 -10.48 -41.83 -13.69
N LEU A 384 -10.31 -43.07 -14.17
CA LEU A 384 -10.88 -43.54 -15.46
C LEU A 384 -12.37 -43.22 -15.65
N ARG A 385 -13.17 -43.24 -14.57
CA ARG A 385 -14.59 -42.86 -14.62
C ARG A 385 -14.81 -41.41 -15.07
N VAL A 386 -13.94 -40.49 -14.69
CA VAL A 386 -13.97 -39.08 -15.08
C VAL A 386 -13.57 -38.95 -16.55
N VAL A 387 -12.49 -39.62 -16.97
CA VAL A 387 -12.03 -39.66 -18.38
C VAL A 387 -13.14 -40.15 -19.32
N VAL A 388 -13.85 -41.22 -18.95
CA VAL A 388 -15.01 -41.72 -19.74
C VAL A 388 -16.16 -40.71 -19.79
N GLN A 389 -16.42 -39.96 -18.71
CA GLN A 389 -17.41 -38.88 -18.72
C GLN A 389 -17.01 -37.72 -19.63
N VAL A 390 -15.72 -37.36 -19.66
CA VAL A 390 -15.17 -36.31 -20.56
C VAL A 390 -15.41 -36.71 -22.01
N LEU A 391 -14.99 -37.91 -22.41
CA LEU A 391 -15.16 -38.44 -23.77
C LEU A 391 -16.64 -38.50 -24.19
N PHE A 392 -17.53 -38.91 -23.29
CA PHE A 392 -18.96 -38.94 -23.56
C PHE A 392 -19.54 -37.54 -23.85
N PHE A 393 -19.24 -36.54 -23.02
CA PHE A 393 -19.76 -35.19 -23.23
C PHE A 393 -19.12 -34.47 -24.43
N ASP A 394 -17.88 -34.78 -24.76
CA ASP A 394 -17.22 -34.27 -25.97
C ASP A 394 -17.86 -34.85 -27.25
N GLN A 395 -18.20 -36.15 -27.26
CA GLN A 395 -18.95 -36.79 -28.35
C GLN A 395 -20.36 -36.18 -28.51
N VAL A 396 -21.07 -35.90 -27.41
CA VAL A 396 -22.38 -35.23 -27.43
C VAL A 396 -22.27 -33.79 -27.96
N ARG A 397 -21.26 -33.02 -27.52
CA ARG A 397 -21.04 -31.65 -28.03
C ARG A 397 -20.72 -31.65 -29.52
N SER A 398 -19.91 -32.61 -29.98
CA SER A 398 -19.60 -32.79 -31.40
C SER A 398 -20.85 -33.08 -32.23
N SER A 399 -21.71 -34.02 -31.80
CA SER A 399 -22.93 -34.38 -32.55
C SER A 399 -23.92 -33.22 -32.69
N ILE A 400 -24.07 -32.37 -31.67
CA ILE A 400 -24.90 -31.16 -31.73
C ILE A 400 -24.31 -30.15 -32.73
N SER A 401 -22.99 -29.97 -32.76
CA SER A 401 -22.33 -29.07 -33.72
C SER A 401 -22.50 -29.54 -35.18
N PHE A 402 -22.57 -30.85 -35.43
CA PHE A 402 -22.88 -31.40 -36.75
C PHE A 402 -24.36 -31.20 -37.15
N GLN A 403 -25.29 -31.28 -36.21
CA GLN A 403 -26.72 -31.04 -36.48
C GLN A 403 -27.00 -29.55 -36.80
N SER A 404 -26.32 -28.62 -36.13
CA SER A 404 -26.46 -27.17 -36.40
C SER A 404 -25.98 -26.74 -37.79
N LEU A 405 -25.15 -27.54 -38.46
CA LEU A 405 -24.65 -27.25 -39.81
C LEU A 405 -25.50 -27.88 -40.93
N GLY A 406 -26.46 -28.74 -40.58
CA GLY A 406 -27.22 -29.56 -41.53
C GLY A 406 -28.59 -29.02 -41.96
N HIS A 407 -29.10 -27.95 -41.32
CA HIS A 407 -30.50 -27.53 -41.50
C HIS A 407 -30.66 -26.14 -42.14
N ASN A 408 -30.38 -26.06 -43.45
CA ASN A 408 -30.75 -24.92 -44.30
C ASN A 408 -31.45 -25.41 -45.58
N SER A 409 -32.67 -25.95 -45.45
CA SER A 409 -33.65 -25.96 -46.53
C SER A 409 -35.08 -26.27 -46.04
N THR A 410 -36.02 -25.44 -46.51
CA THR A 410 -37.48 -25.67 -46.56
C THR A 410 -38.28 -25.54 -45.25
N TYR A 411 -39.42 -24.85 -45.39
CA TYR A 411 -40.31 -24.32 -44.37
C TYR A 411 -41.29 -25.37 -43.79
N ASP A 412 -41.60 -25.28 -42.49
CA ASP A 412 -42.95 -24.90 -42.02
C ASP A 412 -42.94 -24.51 -40.51
N PRO A 413 -43.85 -23.65 -40.00
CA PRO A 413 -43.76 -23.09 -38.65
C PRO A 413 -44.73 -23.71 -37.63
N SER A 414 -44.24 -24.23 -36.50
CA SER A 414 -44.90 -24.12 -35.17
C SER A 414 -44.23 -24.93 -34.03
N SER A 415 -43.24 -24.34 -33.34
CA SER A 415 -43.01 -24.61 -31.91
C SER A 415 -41.90 -23.71 -31.35
N SER A 416 -42.22 -22.84 -30.38
CA SER A 416 -41.23 -22.17 -29.54
C SER A 416 -40.59 -23.17 -28.56
N PRO A 417 -39.33 -22.95 -28.13
CA PRO A 417 -39.20 -22.27 -26.83
C PRO A 417 -38.06 -21.23 -26.73
N MET A 418 -38.42 -20.14 -26.04
CA MET A 418 -37.61 -19.15 -25.31
C MET A 418 -36.06 -19.18 -25.46
N ASN A 419 -35.58 -18.18 -26.19
CA ASN A 419 -34.49 -17.25 -25.84
C ASN A 419 -33.50 -17.69 -24.74
N ARG A 420 -32.25 -17.96 -25.14
CA ARG A 420 -31.09 -17.49 -24.39
C ARG A 420 -30.37 -16.44 -25.23
N ASP A 421 -30.16 -15.28 -24.62
CA ASP A 421 -29.51 -14.14 -25.25
C ASP A 421 -27.99 -14.38 -25.38
N GLU A 422 -27.50 -14.52 -26.60
CA GLU A 422 -26.09 -14.77 -26.91
C GLU A 422 -25.39 -13.46 -27.33
N GLY A 423 -25.18 -12.59 -26.34
CA GLY A 423 -24.63 -11.25 -26.52
C GLY A 423 -23.09 -11.18 -26.53
N CYS A 424 -22.52 -10.95 -27.71
CA CYS A 424 -21.19 -10.37 -27.97
C CYS A 424 -19.92 -11.23 -27.74
N LYS A 425 -19.41 -11.79 -28.85
CA LYS A 425 -17.97 -11.97 -29.10
C LYS A 425 -17.48 -10.89 -30.08
N LYS A 426 -16.63 -9.94 -29.64
CA LYS A 426 -15.32 -9.63 -30.28
C LYS A 426 -14.56 -8.46 -29.63
N MET A 427 -13.24 -8.47 -29.88
CA MET A 427 -12.23 -7.42 -29.63
C MET A 427 -11.88 -7.11 -28.16
N MET A 428 -10.85 -7.78 -27.64
CA MET A 428 -9.49 -7.25 -27.80
C MET A 428 -8.49 -8.41 -27.81
N GLU A 429 -7.61 -8.40 -28.81
CA GLU A 429 -6.45 -9.28 -28.90
C GLU A 429 -5.27 -8.47 -28.39
N ASP A 430 -4.70 -8.86 -27.25
CA ASP A 430 -3.41 -8.33 -26.81
C ASP A 430 -2.61 -9.39 -26.05
N SER A 431 -1.29 -9.34 -26.23
CA SER A 431 -0.44 -10.54 -26.18
C SER A 431 -0.07 -11.01 -24.77
N CYS A 432 -0.20 -12.32 -24.52
CA CYS A 432 0.43 -13.03 -23.40
C CYS A 432 0.90 -14.43 -23.84
N GLN A 433 2.09 -14.50 -24.44
CA GLN A 433 2.75 -15.78 -24.73
C GLN A 433 3.28 -16.43 -23.44
N PRO A 434 3.11 -17.76 -23.23
CA PRO A 434 3.82 -18.47 -22.18
C PRO A 434 5.28 -18.71 -22.58
N LEU A 435 6.23 -18.19 -21.78
CA LEU A 435 7.65 -18.54 -21.91
C LEU A 435 7.85 -20.02 -21.56
N ASN A 436 8.21 -20.83 -22.55
CA ASN A 436 8.48 -22.25 -22.35
C ASN A 436 9.87 -22.47 -21.73
N ASN A 437 9.96 -23.37 -20.75
CA ASN A 437 11.18 -23.65 -20.01
C ASN A 437 12.20 -24.41 -20.87
N GLN A 438 13.39 -23.82 -21.06
CA GLN A 438 14.61 -24.55 -21.42
C GLN A 438 15.64 -24.41 -20.32
N MET A 439 15.67 -25.35 -19.37
CA MET A 439 16.93 -25.74 -18.72
C MET A 439 16.81 -27.11 -18.02
N SER A 440 17.41 -28.15 -18.59
CA SER A 440 17.82 -29.35 -17.86
C SER A 440 19.06 -29.97 -18.53
N HIS A 441 19.91 -30.61 -17.73
CA HIS A 441 21.34 -30.89 -17.91
C HIS A 441 22.22 -29.72 -17.43
N LEU A 442 23.11 -29.90 -16.44
CA LEU A 442 24.04 -31.01 -16.24
C LEU A 442 24.05 -31.56 -14.80
N ARG A 443 24.31 -32.88 -14.65
CA ARG A 443 24.70 -33.48 -13.37
C ARG A 443 26.23 -33.42 -13.18
N ILE A 444 26.63 -33.35 -11.92
CA ILE A 444 27.99 -33.25 -11.40
C ILE A 444 28.85 -34.46 -11.80
N LYS A 445 30.15 -34.22 -12.06
CA LYS A 445 31.21 -35.19 -11.82
C LYS A 445 32.54 -34.48 -11.51
N ASP A 446 33.17 -34.84 -10.41
CA ASP A 446 34.53 -34.42 -10.04
C ASP A 446 35.59 -35.00 -10.99
N GLU A 447 36.69 -34.26 -11.23
CA GLU A 447 37.97 -34.53 -10.55
C GLU A 447 39.04 -33.46 -10.84
N GLU A 448 40.13 -33.51 -10.07
CA GLU A 448 41.20 -32.52 -9.98
C GLU A 448 42.14 -32.49 -11.21
N LEU A 449 42.84 -31.36 -11.45
CA LEU A 449 44.32 -31.31 -11.44
C LEU A 449 44.89 -29.89 -11.71
N HIS A 450 46.17 -29.73 -11.33
CA HIS A 450 46.87 -28.45 -11.14
C HIS A 450 47.70 -27.91 -12.35
N LYS A 451 48.13 -26.64 -12.20
CA LYS A 451 49.41 -25.98 -12.59
C LYS A 451 49.50 -25.10 -13.86
N ASN A 452 49.72 -23.81 -13.57
CA ASN A 452 50.79 -22.91 -14.07
C ASN A 452 50.95 -22.59 -15.58
N GLY A 453 50.94 -21.28 -15.93
CA GLY A 453 51.40 -20.78 -17.24
C GLY A 453 51.49 -19.24 -17.36
N LYS A 454 52.67 -18.67 -17.09
CA LYS A 454 52.97 -17.21 -16.97
C LYS A 454 52.73 -16.32 -18.22
N LEU A 455 52.38 -15.06 -17.92
CA LEU A 455 52.74 -13.76 -18.56
C LEU A 455 52.50 -13.50 -20.07
N GLY A 456 51.75 -12.42 -20.33
CA GLY A 456 51.76 -11.64 -21.58
C GLY A 456 51.39 -10.17 -21.35
N LYS A 457 52.39 -9.30 -21.10
CA LYS A 457 52.20 -7.85 -20.88
C LYS A 457 51.88 -7.12 -22.20
N LYS A 458 50.76 -6.40 -22.30
CA LYS A 458 50.63 -5.18 -23.14
C LYS A 458 49.74 -4.12 -22.48
N ASN A 459 50.17 -2.86 -22.55
CA ASN A 459 49.48 -1.71 -21.96
C ASN A 459 48.25 -1.30 -22.78
N GLY A 460 47.15 -0.97 -22.11
CA GLY A 460 45.96 -0.33 -22.66
C GLY A 460 45.40 0.69 -21.68
N LYS A 461 45.05 1.90 -22.16
CA LYS A 461 44.76 3.07 -21.32
C LYS A 461 43.48 2.90 -20.49
N ASN A 462 43.51 3.35 -19.23
CA ASN A 462 42.32 3.46 -18.39
C ASN A 462 41.34 4.52 -18.94
N SER A 463 40.11 4.12 -19.22
CA SER A 463 38.94 5.00 -19.16
C SER A 463 37.81 4.31 -18.39
N LYS A 464 37.77 4.55 -17.08
CA LYS A 464 36.63 4.12 -16.24
C LYS A 464 35.56 5.19 -16.26
N SER A 465 34.48 4.96 -16.99
CA SER A 465 33.20 5.67 -16.82
C SER A 465 32.10 4.67 -16.46
N GLY A 466 32.24 4.03 -15.29
CA GLY A 466 31.15 3.26 -14.71
C GLY A 466 30.15 4.20 -14.05
N LEU A 467 28.94 4.31 -14.61
CA LEU A 467 27.83 4.96 -13.91
C LEU A 467 27.47 4.14 -12.66
N GLN A 468 27.89 4.61 -11.49
CA GLN A 468 27.26 4.20 -10.23
C GLN A 468 25.99 5.04 -10.06
N LEU A 469 24.83 4.40 -10.24
CA LEU A 469 23.54 4.99 -9.92
C LEU A 469 23.48 5.28 -8.42
N LEU A 470 23.48 6.56 -8.06
CA LEU A 470 23.36 7.02 -6.68
C LEU A 470 21.91 6.85 -6.19
N PRO A 471 21.68 6.35 -4.95
CA PRO A 471 20.36 6.31 -4.36
C PRO A 471 19.71 7.70 -4.24
N SER A 472 18.39 7.73 -4.37
CA SER A 472 17.52 8.92 -4.38
C SER A 472 17.87 9.95 -3.31
N ARG A 473 18.06 11.21 -3.74
CA ARG A 473 18.33 12.35 -2.87
C ARG A 473 17.04 12.98 -2.34
N SER A 474 16.51 12.47 -1.23
CA SER A 474 15.46 13.17 -0.45
C SER A 474 15.69 13.23 1.06
N ARG A 475 16.69 12.52 1.61
CA ARG A 475 16.95 12.41 3.06
C ARG A 475 18.19 13.15 3.58
N ARG A 476 18.62 14.27 2.98
CA ARG A 476 19.90 14.95 3.37
C ARG A 476 19.89 16.49 3.43
N ILE A 477 18.73 17.14 3.53
CA ILE A 477 18.67 18.62 3.59
C ILE A 477 18.40 19.15 5.01
N PHE A 478 17.78 18.37 5.91
CA PHE A 478 17.39 18.88 7.24
C PHE A 478 18.40 18.65 8.38
N ASP A 479 19.36 17.72 8.27
CA ASP A 479 20.36 17.48 9.33
C ASP A 479 21.56 18.46 9.33
N LYS A 480 21.58 19.46 8.44
CA LYS A 480 22.73 20.38 8.29
C LYS A 480 22.52 21.81 8.79
N LEU A 481 21.38 22.10 9.45
CA LEU A 481 21.09 23.44 9.98
C LEU A 481 21.30 23.59 11.50
N TRP A 482 21.57 22.51 12.24
CA TRP A 482 22.04 22.57 13.64
C TRP A 482 23.28 21.67 13.87
N SER A 483 24.46 22.21 13.60
CA SER A 483 25.75 21.65 14.05
C SER A 483 26.86 22.73 14.12
N VAL A 484 26.61 23.76 14.92
CA VAL A 484 27.55 24.82 15.34
C VAL A 484 27.10 25.19 16.77
N ARG A 485 27.88 25.10 17.85
CA ARG A 485 29.33 24.94 18.04
C ARG A 485 29.59 24.36 19.44
N LYS A 486 30.42 23.32 19.58
CA LYS A 486 31.12 23.04 20.85
C LYS A 486 32.60 22.85 20.55
N VAL A 487 33.35 23.95 20.64
CA VAL A 487 34.80 23.99 20.46
C VAL A 487 35.44 24.07 21.85
N LEU A 488 35.78 22.90 22.38
CA LEU A 488 36.86 22.66 23.33
C LEU A 488 37.02 21.12 23.34
N GLY A 489 38.11 20.51 22.92
CA GLY A 489 39.42 21.06 22.59
C GLY A 489 40.47 20.19 23.25
N GLU A 490 40.76 19.02 22.67
CA GLU A 490 41.78 18.10 23.19
C GLU A 490 42.18 17.08 22.11
N ASN A 491 43.49 16.86 21.97
CA ASN A 491 44.07 15.64 21.40
C ASN A 491 45.41 15.37 22.11
N ARG A 492 45.70 14.09 22.36
CA ARG A 492 46.79 13.55 23.22
C ARG A 492 48.19 14.02 22.78
N SER A 493 49.22 14.10 23.61
CA SER A 493 49.89 13.05 24.43
C SER A 493 51.11 13.67 25.20
N SER A 494 51.79 13.09 26.21
CA SER A 494 51.73 11.82 26.97
C SER A 494 52.44 11.95 28.36
N ASP A 495 52.47 10.85 29.12
CA ASP A 495 53.48 10.44 30.12
C ASP A 495 53.49 10.97 31.58
N THR A 496 53.88 10.03 32.47
CA THR A 496 54.33 10.13 33.88
C THR A 496 53.30 10.27 35.03
N SER A 497 53.13 9.14 35.74
CA SER A 497 53.35 8.93 37.18
C SER A 497 52.93 9.99 38.22
N GLY A 498 52.12 9.58 39.24
CA GLY A 498 52.09 10.34 40.51
C GLY A 498 50.86 10.20 41.41
N SER A 499 50.70 9.06 42.08
CA SER A 499 50.19 8.89 43.47
C SER A 499 49.28 9.94 44.17
N SER A 500 48.17 9.42 44.75
CA SER A 500 47.75 9.53 46.17
C SER A 500 46.57 10.43 46.65
N SER A 501 45.85 9.85 47.63
CA SER A 501 45.00 10.43 48.71
C SER A 501 43.67 11.16 48.41
N SER A 502 42.57 10.49 48.79
CA SER A 502 41.38 11.07 49.48
C SER A 502 41.75 11.46 50.95
N PRO A 503 40.96 12.23 51.75
CA PRO A 503 39.54 12.03 52.14
C PRO A 503 38.66 13.31 51.97
N THR A 504 37.31 13.37 52.04
CA THR A 504 36.24 12.88 52.96
C THR A 504 35.91 13.82 54.14
N SER A 505 34.59 13.96 54.44
CA SER A 505 33.87 14.62 55.56
C SER A 505 33.39 16.07 55.33
N LEU A 506 32.23 16.61 55.77
CA LEU A 506 31.03 16.30 56.61
C LEU A 506 30.84 17.41 57.69
N GLY A 507 29.60 17.88 57.89
CA GLY A 507 29.22 18.97 58.84
C GLY A 507 28.83 20.27 58.11
N HIS A 508 27.57 20.73 58.01
CA HIS A 508 26.46 20.91 58.97
C HIS A 508 26.70 22.09 59.94
N GLY A 509 25.83 23.12 59.95
CA GLY A 509 26.04 24.33 60.78
C GLY A 509 25.26 25.60 60.41
N ASP A 510 23.94 25.53 60.55
CA ASP A 510 22.93 26.59 60.74
C ASP A 510 23.23 28.11 60.91
N THR A 511 22.28 28.88 60.36
CA THR A 511 21.59 30.09 60.92
C THR A 511 22.13 31.53 60.83
N LYS A 512 21.17 32.42 60.50
CA LYS A 512 20.93 33.81 60.99
C LYS A 512 21.95 34.89 60.58
N SER A 513 21.63 35.86 59.70
CA SER A 513 20.58 36.92 59.69
C SER A 513 21.09 38.27 60.20
N CYS A 514 20.57 39.37 59.62
CA CYS A 514 20.90 40.78 59.92
C CYS A 514 22.30 41.25 59.43
N SER A 515 22.50 42.49 58.98
CA SER A 515 21.56 43.61 58.75
C SER A 515 22.14 44.72 57.84
N LEU A 516 21.21 45.45 57.20
CA LEU A 516 21.28 46.81 56.64
C LEU A 516 22.46 47.72 57.03
N SER A 517 23.03 48.43 56.03
CA SER A 517 23.53 49.84 56.07
C SER A 517 24.52 50.08 54.89
N LEU A 518 24.67 51.23 54.20
CA LEU A 518 23.87 52.44 53.90
C LEU A 518 24.53 53.13 52.66
N ARG A 519 23.77 53.96 51.92
CA ARG A 519 24.16 55.16 51.09
C ARG A 519 25.60 55.23 50.52
N HIS A 520 25.81 55.44 49.21
CA HIS A 520 25.65 56.75 48.53
C HIS A 520 25.74 56.56 46.99
N GLN A 521 24.79 57.05 46.18
CA GLN A 521 24.67 58.38 45.52
C GLN A 521 25.40 58.57 44.16
N ARG A 522 24.60 58.98 43.14
CA ARG A 522 24.92 59.83 41.96
C ARG A 522 25.68 59.14 40.80
N HIS A 523 25.08 59.11 39.60
CA HIS A 523 25.28 60.02 38.43
C HIS A 523 26.67 59.85 37.78
N SER A 524 26.86 59.82 36.46
CA SER A 524 25.98 60.16 35.31
C SER A 524 26.67 59.79 33.98
N ILE A 525 25.90 59.77 32.87
CA ILE A 525 26.36 59.98 31.45
C ILE A 525 27.27 58.85 30.87
N SER A 526 27.10 58.36 29.63
CA SER A 526 26.32 58.81 28.45
C SER A 526 25.34 57.75 27.94
#